data_AF-Q95UQ4-F1
#
_entry.id   AF-Q95UQ4-F1
#
_cell.length_a   1.000
_cell.length_b   1.000
_cell.length_c   1.000
_cell.angle_alpha   90.00
_cell.angle_beta   90.00
_cell.angle_gamma   90.00
#
_symmetry.space_group_name_H-M   'P 1'
#
loop_
_entity.id
_entity.type
_entity.pdbx_description
1 polymer ?
#
loop_
_entity_poly.entity_id
_entity_poly.type
_entity_poly.pdbx_seq_one_letter_code
_entity_poly.pdbx_strand_id
1 'polypeptide(L)'
;KKPDHCVVIKYVPYVGDSKRAMDEYTSEIMMGGHNTIVVHNTCEDSLLASPLILDLIILTEVCQRIKFKVGDDTEYQTFHSVLSILSYLCKAPLVPAGAPVINALFRQKSCIENIFRACVGLSPINHMGIEHKLSRPVSFLPTVSEQSSV
;
A
#
# COMPACT_ATOMS: atom_id res chain seq x y z
N LYS A 1 7.76 21.56 -12.11
CA LYS A 1 8.35 22.27 -10.94
C LYS A 1 7.85 21.56 -9.68
N LYS A 2 8.68 21.31 -8.67
CA LYS A 2 8.21 20.73 -7.40
C LYS A 2 7.48 21.83 -6.59
N PRO A 3 6.43 21.49 -5.82
CA PRO A 3 5.80 22.45 -4.92
C PRO A 3 6.79 22.86 -3.82
N ASP A 4 6.56 24.04 -3.25
CA ASP A 4 7.27 24.44 -2.03
C ASP A 4 6.85 23.50 -0.90
N HIS A 5 7.84 22.97 -0.18
CA HIS A 5 7.61 21.98 0.87
C HIS A 5 8.61 22.21 2.00
N CYS A 6 8.11 22.70 3.13
CA CYS A 6 8.89 23.01 4.32
C CYS A 6 8.51 22.05 5.44
N VAL A 7 9.51 21.45 6.10
CA VAL A 7 9.31 20.58 7.26
C VAL A 7 10.05 21.20 8.43
N VAL A 8 9.33 21.46 9.53
CA VAL A 8 9.89 22.07 10.74
C VAL A 8 9.63 21.15 11.92
N ILE A 9 10.69 20.85 12.68
CA ILE A 9 10.61 20.09 13.93
C ILE A 9 11.13 21.00 15.03
N LYS A 10 10.30 21.28 16.04
CA LYS A 10 10.68 22.07 17.21
C LYS A 10 10.55 21.23 18.47
N TYR A 11 11.57 21.28 19.32
CA TYR A 11 11.53 20.65 20.63
C TYR A 11 10.79 21.55 21.61
N VAL A 12 9.70 21.04 22.18
CA VAL A 12 8.87 21.74 23.16
C VAL A 12 8.67 20.81 24.37
N PRO A 13 9.42 20.98 25.47
CA PRO A 13 9.42 20.02 26.58
C PRO A 13 8.04 19.71 27.17
N TYR A 14 7.15 20.70 27.21
CA TYR A 14 5.83 20.59 27.81
C TYR A 14 4.95 19.50 27.18
N VAL A 15 5.10 19.24 25.87
CA VAL A 15 4.21 18.30 25.17
C VAL A 15 4.62 16.83 25.36
N GLY A 16 5.84 16.55 25.83
CA GLY A 16 6.31 15.19 26.04
C GLY A 16 6.20 14.31 24.77
N ASP A 17 5.62 13.12 24.91
CA ASP A 17 5.34 12.17 23.79
C ASP A 17 4.17 12.62 22.90
N SER A 18 3.36 13.57 23.38
CA SER A 18 2.17 14.10 22.71
C SER A 18 2.52 15.10 21.61
N LYS A 19 3.08 14.59 20.53
CA LYS A 19 3.49 15.34 19.35
C LYS A 19 2.32 16.06 18.72
N ARG A 20 2.59 17.30 18.31
CA ARG A 20 1.66 18.16 17.58
C ARG A 20 2.18 18.34 16.16
N ALA A 21 1.46 17.79 15.19
CA ALA A 21 1.70 18.02 13.78
C ALA A 21 0.70 19.05 13.26
N MET A 22 1.21 20.05 12.55
CA MET A 22 0.42 21.11 11.91
C MET A 22 0.87 21.19 10.46
N ASP A 23 -0.04 20.87 9.55
CA ASP A 23 0.21 20.84 8.12
C ASP A 23 -0.75 21.79 7.40
N GLU A 24 -0.24 22.53 6.42
CA GLU A 24 -1.03 23.36 5.53
C GLU A 24 -0.77 22.91 4.08
N TYR A 25 -1.84 22.56 3.38
CA TYR A 25 -1.80 22.17 1.98
C TYR A 25 -2.54 23.22 1.16
N THR A 26 -1.81 23.98 0.34
CA THR A 26 -2.38 24.94 -0.60
C THR A 26 -2.23 24.43 -2.03
N SER A 27 -3.34 24.31 -2.73
CA SER A 27 -3.43 23.79 -4.11
C SER A 27 -4.13 24.79 -5.01
N GLU A 28 -3.65 24.94 -6.24
CA GLU A 28 -4.36 25.67 -7.29
C GLU A 28 -5.48 24.80 -7.87
N ILE A 29 -6.68 25.40 -8.01
CA ILE A 29 -7.86 24.79 -8.63
C ILE A 29 -8.22 25.57 -9.90
N MET A 30 -9.30 25.15 -10.58
CA MET A 30 -9.73 25.76 -11.83
C MET A 30 -9.86 27.29 -11.73
N MET A 31 -9.59 27.98 -12.85
CA MET A 31 -9.69 29.44 -12.98
C MET A 31 -8.78 30.23 -12.02
N GLY A 32 -7.66 29.66 -11.59
CA GLY A 32 -6.73 30.32 -10.66
C GLY A 32 -7.26 30.43 -9.23
N GLY A 33 -8.32 29.70 -8.89
CA GLY A 33 -8.77 29.55 -7.51
C GLY A 33 -7.72 28.81 -6.67
N HIS A 34 -7.80 28.95 -5.35
CA HIS A 34 -6.93 28.25 -4.42
C HIS A 34 -7.78 27.46 -3.42
N ASN A 35 -7.35 26.23 -3.12
CA ASN A 35 -7.89 25.40 -2.06
C ASN A 35 -6.82 25.22 -0.99
N THR A 36 -7.16 25.56 0.25
CA THR A 36 -6.25 25.43 1.39
C THR A 36 -6.86 24.49 2.43
N ILE A 37 -6.10 23.47 2.83
CA ILE A 37 -6.46 22.51 3.86
C ILE A 37 -5.46 22.63 5.01
N VAL A 38 -5.95 22.94 6.20
CA VAL A 38 -5.14 22.98 7.42
C VAL A 38 -5.48 21.76 8.28
N VAL A 39 -4.46 20.99 8.65
CA VAL A 39 -4.58 19.77 9.44
C VAL A 39 -3.79 19.95 10.73
N HIS A 40 -4.46 19.75 11.86
CA HIS A 40 -3.82 19.65 13.16
C HIS A 40 -4.01 18.23 13.70
N ASN A 41 -2.91 17.51 13.89
CA ASN A 41 -2.91 16.18 14.45
C ASN A 41 -2.17 16.17 15.79
N THR A 42 -2.82 15.59 16.80
CA THR A 42 -2.21 15.30 18.10
C THR A 42 -2.02 13.81 18.18
N CYS A 43 -0.77 13.38 18.30
CA CYS A 43 -0.42 11.98 18.37
C CYS A 43 0.57 11.72 19.50
N GLU A 44 0.35 10.64 20.22
CA GLU A 44 1.38 10.03 21.05
C GLU A 44 2.33 9.26 20.11
N ASP A 45 3.53 9.79 19.88
CA ASP A 45 4.43 9.27 18.83
C ASP A 45 4.84 7.82 19.16
N SER A 46 5.03 7.50 20.44
CA SER A 46 5.38 6.14 20.88
C SER A 46 4.24 5.14 20.64
N LEU A 47 2.99 5.54 20.85
CA LEU A 47 1.83 4.68 20.61
C LEU A 47 1.56 4.45 19.13
N LEU A 48 1.89 5.41 18.26
CA LEU A 48 1.84 5.21 16.81
C LEU A 48 3.02 4.37 16.31
N ALA A 49 4.21 4.53 16.87
CA ALA A 49 5.41 3.82 16.42
C ALA A 49 5.42 2.33 16.81
N SER A 50 4.95 1.99 18.01
CA SER A 50 4.96 0.61 18.54
C SER A 50 4.30 -0.42 17.60
N PRO A 51 3.06 -0.22 17.11
CA PRO A 51 2.44 -1.18 16.19
C PRO A 51 3.15 -1.25 14.83
N LEU A 52 3.73 -0.15 14.33
CA LEU A 52 4.49 -0.18 13.07
C LEU A 52 5.74 -1.04 13.17
N ILE A 53 6.42 -1.03 14.33
CA ILE A 53 7.57 -1.90 14.60
C ILE A 53 7.14 -3.38 14.65
N LEU A 54 6.00 -3.67 15.28
CA LEU A 54 5.45 -5.03 15.30
C LEU A 54 5.13 -5.52 13.88
N ASP A 55 4.47 -4.69 13.07
CA ASP A 55 4.14 -5.02 11.69
C ASP A 55 5.40 -5.24 10.83
N LEU A 56 6.46 -4.44 11.04
CA LEU A 56 7.74 -4.63 10.34
C LEU A 56 8.33 -6.01 10.62
N ILE A 57 8.35 -6.44 11.89
CA ILE A 57 8.90 -7.74 12.28
C ILE A 57 8.04 -8.87 11.70
N ILE A 58 6.72 -8.78 11.87
CA ILE A 58 5.78 -9.81 11.40
C ILE A 58 5.86 -9.97 9.88
N LEU A 59 5.81 -8.86 9.13
CA LEU A 59 5.88 -8.92 7.66
C LEU A 59 7.24 -9.42 7.17
N THR A 60 8.33 -9.03 7.84
CA THR A 60 9.68 -9.53 7.49
C THR A 60 9.75 -11.04 7.65
N GLU A 61 9.27 -11.56 8.77
CA GLU A 61 9.29 -13.00 9.06
C GLU A 61 8.39 -13.79 8.08
N VAL A 62 7.21 -13.27 7.75
CA VAL A 62 6.35 -13.86 6.71
C VAL A 62 7.05 -13.86 5.34
N CYS A 63 7.70 -12.76 4.94
CA CYS A 63 8.43 -12.69 3.68
C CYS A 63 9.59 -13.70 3.61
N GLN A 64 10.24 -14.00 4.73
CA GLN A 64 11.30 -15.02 4.78
C GLN A 64 10.77 -16.44 4.57
N ARG A 65 9.50 -16.70 4.93
CA ARG A 65 8.84 -18.01 4.72
C ARG A 65 8.31 -18.20 3.31
N ILE A 66 8.03 -17.13 2.58
CA ILE A 66 7.50 -17.19 1.21
C ILE A 66 8.63 -17.54 0.24
N LYS A 67 8.39 -18.57 -0.58
CA LYS A 67 9.24 -18.95 -1.71
C LYS A 67 8.40 -19.12 -2.97
N PHE A 68 8.93 -18.73 -4.12
CA PHE A 68 8.22 -18.76 -5.39
C PHE A 68 9.15 -19.15 -6.54
N LYS A 69 8.56 -19.54 -7.67
CA LYS A 69 9.24 -19.86 -8.94
C LYS A 69 8.75 -18.91 -10.01
N VAL A 70 9.60 -18.55 -10.97
CA VAL A 70 9.24 -17.68 -12.07
C VAL A 70 9.41 -18.43 -13.38
N GLY A 71 8.35 -18.47 -14.20
CA GLY A 71 8.38 -19.19 -15.48
C GLY A 71 8.76 -20.66 -15.31
N ASP A 72 9.82 -21.07 -16.00
CA ASP A 72 10.30 -22.46 -16.04
C ASP A 72 11.38 -22.76 -14.97
N ASP A 73 11.53 -21.90 -13.95
CA ASP A 73 12.51 -22.12 -12.89
C ASP A 73 12.31 -23.47 -12.16
N THR A 74 13.39 -24.24 -12.07
CA THR A 74 13.40 -25.55 -11.39
C THR A 74 13.51 -25.42 -9.87
N GLU A 75 14.08 -24.32 -9.38
CA GLU A 75 14.32 -24.06 -7.96
C GLU A 75 13.46 -22.90 -7.45
N TYR A 76 13.05 -23.01 -6.18
CA TYR A 76 12.33 -21.94 -5.51
C TYR A 76 13.29 -20.84 -5.07
N GLN A 77 12.96 -19.59 -5.40
CA GLN A 77 13.66 -18.41 -4.92
C GLN A 77 12.88 -17.66 -3.83
N THR A 78 13.59 -16.82 -3.08
CA THR A 78 13.04 -15.92 -2.06
C THR A 78 12.91 -14.50 -2.62
N PHE A 79 12.33 -13.60 -1.83
CA PHE A 79 12.39 -12.17 -2.14
C PHE A 79 13.84 -11.64 -2.15
N HIS A 80 14.03 -10.51 -2.84
CA HIS A 80 15.26 -9.74 -2.81
C HIS A 80 15.59 -9.27 -1.38
N SER A 81 16.88 -9.17 -1.05
CA SER A 81 17.35 -8.78 0.30
C SER A 81 16.79 -7.44 0.78
N VAL A 82 16.68 -6.49 -0.15
CA VAL A 82 15.92 -5.24 0.04
C VAL A 82 14.42 -5.54 -0.14
N LEU A 83 13.72 -5.76 0.99
CA LEU A 83 12.28 -6.04 1.02
C LEU A 83 11.44 -4.76 0.79
N SER A 84 11.25 -4.37 -0.47
CA SER A 84 10.44 -3.20 -0.82
C SER A 84 8.96 -3.32 -0.42
N ILE A 85 8.48 -4.51 -0.05
CA ILE A 85 7.13 -4.75 0.50
C ILE A 85 6.93 -3.96 1.82
N LEU A 86 8.00 -3.80 2.60
CA LEU A 86 7.97 -3.08 3.88
C LEU A 86 7.85 -1.56 3.72
N SER A 87 7.85 -1.05 2.48
CA SER A 87 7.79 0.40 2.21
C SER A 87 6.59 1.10 2.83
N TYR A 88 5.49 0.37 3.05
CA TYR A 88 4.29 0.87 3.75
C TYR A 88 4.59 1.42 5.15
N LEU A 89 5.59 0.86 5.83
CA LEU A 89 5.92 1.16 7.23
C LEU A 89 7.12 2.11 7.35
N CYS A 90 7.71 2.56 6.23
CA CYS A 90 8.92 3.37 6.20
C CYS A 90 8.68 4.72 5.51
N LYS A 91 9.14 5.81 6.14
CA LYS A 91 9.05 7.17 5.56
C LYS A 91 9.90 7.34 4.29
N ALA A 92 11.06 6.68 4.24
CA ALA A 92 11.99 6.73 3.12
C ALA A 92 12.38 5.28 2.75
N PRO A 93 11.57 4.59 1.95
CA PRO A 93 11.78 3.18 1.66
C PRO A 93 13.02 2.97 0.79
N LEU A 94 13.80 1.95 1.12
CA LEU A 94 14.87 1.45 0.27
C LEU A 94 14.29 0.49 -0.76
N VAL A 95 14.71 0.62 -2.01
CA VAL A 95 14.29 -0.23 -3.12
C VAL A 95 15.51 -0.83 -3.83
N PRO A 96 15.37 -1.99 -4.51
CA PRO A 96 16.44 -2.54 -5.32
C PRO A 96 16.97 -1.55 -6.36
N ALA A 97 18.23 -1.70 -6.76
CA ALA A 97 18.86 -0.82 -7.74
C ALA A 97 18.05 -0.77 -9.05
N GLY A 98 17.71 0.44 -9.50
CA GLY A 98 16.91 0.66 -10.71
C GLY A 98 15.39 0.57 -10.53
N ALA A 99 14.89 0.13 -9.37
CA ALA A 99 13.46 0.11 -9.08
C ALA A 99 12.94 1.51 -8.71
N PRO A 100 11.70 1.87 -9.09
CA PRO A 100 11.11 3.16 -8.72
C PRO A 100 10.70 3.18 -7.24
N VAL A 101 10.89 4.35 -6.60
CA VAL A 101 10.40 4.60 -5.24
C VAL A 101 8.93 5.02 -5.29
N ILE A 102 8.07 4.29 -4.59
CA ILE A 102 6.64 4.59 -4.47
C ILE A 102 6.35 4.98 -3.01
N ASN A 103 5.96 6.23 -2.77
CA ASN A 103 5.61 6.75 -1.43
C ASN A 103 4.09 6.88 -1.20
N ALA A 104 3.26 6.49 -2.17
CA ALA A 104 1.81 6.55 -2.04
C ALA A 104 1.31 5.40 -1.14
N LEU A 105 0.90 5.74 0.09
CA LEU A 105 0.52 4.78 1.14
C LEU A 105 -0.48 3.71 0.68
N PHE A 106 -1.57 4.10 0.01
CA PHE A 106 -2.58 3.16 -0.46
C PHE A 106 -2.09 2.22 -1.57
N ARG A 107 -1.14 2.65 -2.40
CA ARG A 107 -0.52 1.78 -3.42
C ARG A 107 0.38 0.75 -2.76
N GLN A 108 1.15 1.16 -1.74
CA GLN A 108 1.97 0.25 -0.95
C GLN A 108 1.10 -0.79 -0.22
N LYS A 109 -0.03 -0.35 0.39
CA LYS A 109 -1.01 -1.26 1.01
C LYS A 109 -1.58 -2.28 0.02
N SER A 110 -2.03 -1.80 -1.14
CA SER A 110 -2.60 -2.66 -2.20
C SER A 110 -1.58 -3.69 -2.70
N CYS A 111 -0.29 -3.35 -2.75
CA CYS A 111 0.78 -4.29 -3.05
C CYS A 111 0.81 -5.46 -2.05
N ILE A 112 0.82 -5.15 -0.74
CA ILE A 112 0.82 -6.17 0.33
C ILE A 112 -0.43 -7.06 0.23
N GLU A 113 -1.61 -6.45 0.08
CA GLU A 113 -2.87 -7.18 -0.06
C GLU A 113 -2.84 -8.13 -1.27
N ASN A 114 -2.37 -7.67 -2.42
CA ASN A 114 -2.32 -8.49 -3.63
C ASN A 114 -1.28 -9.62 -3.55
N ILE A 115 -0.16 -9.42 -2.84
CA ILE A 115 0.81 -10.49 -2.58
C ILE A 115 0.16 -11.59 -1.73
N PHE A 116 -0.52 -11.25 -0.64
CA PHE A 116 -1.18 -12.25 0.19
C PHE A 116 -2.36 -12.92 -0.52
N ARG A 117 -3.09 -12.21 -1.37
CA ARG A 117 -4.10 -12.82 -2.24
C ARG A 117 -3.49 -13.84 -3.19
N ALA A 118 -2.35 -13.53 -3.79
CA ALA A 118 -1.63 -14.48 -4.64
C ALA A 118 -1.20 -15.74 -3.86
N CYS A 119 -0.77 -15.60 -2.59
CA CYS A 119 -0.42 -16.73 -1.74
C CYS A 119 -1.60 -17.70 -1.50
N VAL A 120 -2.85 -17.24 -1.58
CA VAL A 120 -4.06 -18.06 -1.44
C VAL A 120 -4.74 -18.37 -2.79
N GLY A 121 -4.08 -18.10 -3.92
CA GLY A 121 -4.60 -18.40 -5.26
C GLY A 121 -5.70 -17.45 -5.75
N LEU A 122 -5.86 -16.29 -5.11
CA LEU A 122 -6.84 -15.27 -5.51
C LEU A 122 -6.22 -14.26 -6.47
N SER A 123 -7.02 -13.83 -7.46
CA SER A 123 -6.63 -12.76 -8.38
C SER A 123 -6.48 -11.40 -7.67
N PRO A 124 -5.62 -10.49 -8.16
CA PRO A 124 -5.47 -9.15 -7.62
C PRO A 124 -6.79 -8.33 -7.64
N ILE A 125 -6.95 -7.42 -6.68
CA ILE A 125 -8.09 -6.51 -6.64
C ILE A 125 -7.88 -5.40 -7.68
N ASN A 126 -8.78 -5.31 -8.66
CA ASN A 126 -8.72 -4.35 -9.77
C ASN A 126 -9.81 -3.26 -9.72
N HIS A 127 -10.78 -3.37 -8.81
CA HIS A 127 -11.90 -2.42 -8.62
C HIS A 127 -12.75 -2.13 -9.86
N MET A 128 -12.75 -3.00 -10.88
CA MET A 128 -13.47 -2.69 -12.13
C MET A 128 -15.00 -2.84 -11.99
N GLY A 129 -15.47 -3.84 -11.22
CA GLY A 129 -16.91 -4.09 -10.98
C GLY A 129 -17.73 -4.16 -12.28
N ILE A 130 -17.17 -4.79 -13.33
CA ILE A 130 -17.74 -4.81 -14.68
C ILE A 130 -19.09 -5.51 -14.70
N GLU A 131 -19.28 -6.51 -13.85
CA GLU A 131 -20.50 -7.26 -13.64
C GLU A 131 -21.73 -6.36 -13.37
N HIS A 132 -21.53 -5.17 -12.81
CA HIS A 132 -22.59 -4.19 -12.55
C HIS A 132 -22.68 -3.08 -13.59
N LYS A 133 -21.82 -3.08 -14.60
CA LYS A 133 -21.71 -2.04 -15.64
C LYS A 133 -22.13 -2.55 -17.02
N LEU A 134 -22.63 -3.78 -17.11
CA LEU A 134 -23.06 -4.36 -18.37
C LEU A 134 -24.43 -3.81 -18.79
N SER A 135 -24.55 -3.41 -20.06
CA SER A 135 -25.82 -3.01 -20.66
C SER A 135 -26.74 -4.20 -20.96
N ARG A 136 -26.18 -5.41 -21.04
CA ARG A 136 -26.92 -6.66 -21.24
C ARG A 136 -26.70 -7.57 -20.03
N PRO A 137 -27.74 -8.25 -19.52
CA PRO A 137 -27.56 -9.23 -18.47
C PRO A 137 -26.73 -10.41 -19.02
N VAL A 138 -25.59 -10.68 -18.38
CA VAL A 138 -24.74 -11.83 -18.67
C VAL A 138 -24.64 -12.66 -17.40
N SER A 139 -24.92 -13.95 -17.48
CA SER A 139 -24.70 -14.88 -16.37
C SER A 139 -23.23 -15.28 -16.33
N PHE A 140 -22.55 -14.95 -15.24
CA PHE A 140 -21.17 -15.36 -14.97
C PHE A 140 -21.06 -16.75 -14.35
N LEU A 141 -22.18 -17.42 -14.10
CA LEU A 141 -22.20 -18.81 -13.66
C LEU A 141 -21.86 -19.72 -14.84
N PRO A 142 -20.99 -20.72 -14.65
CA PRO A 142 -20.74 -21.73 -15.68
C PRO A 142 -22.06 -22.44 -16.00
N THR A 143 -22.43 -22.48 -17.27
CA THR A 143 -23.51 -23.35 -17.75
C THR A 143 -23.06 -24.79 -17.53
N VAL A 144 -23.60 -25.45 -16.50
CA VAL A 144 -23.45 -26.89 -16.32
C VAL A 144 -24.12 -27.53 -17.53
N SER A 145 -23.34 -28.13 -18.43
CA SER A 145 -23.89 -28.95 -19.50
C SER A 145 -24.54 -30.17 -18.85
N GLU A 146 -25.85 -30.26 -18.87
CA GLU A 146 -26.56 -31.51 -18.61
C GLU A 146 -26.00 -32.54 -19.60
N GLN A 147 -25.24 -33.51 -19.08
CA GLN A 147 -24.95 -34.72 -19.82
C GLN A 147 -26.29 -35.42 -20.05
N SER A 148 -26.80 -35.36 -21.27
CA SER A 148 -27.91 -36.19 -21.73
C SER A 148 -27.48 -37.65 -21.66
N SER A 149 -27.82 -38.32 -20.55
CA SER A 149 -27.75 -39.76 -20.40
C SER A 149 -28.65 -40.44 -21.43
N VAL A 150 -28.04 -41.35 -22.17
CA VAL A 150 -28.66 -42.40 -22.99
C VAL A 150 -29.43 -43.37 -22.10
#